data_AF-J3QRF7-F1
#
_entry.id   AF-J3QRF7-F1
#
_cell.length_a   1.000
_cell.length_b   1.000
_cell.length_c   1.000
_cell.angle_alpha   90.00
_cell.angle_beta   90.00
_cell.angle_gamma   90.00
#
_symmetry.space_group_name_H-M   'P 1'
#
loop_
_entity.id
_entity.type
_entity.pdbx_description
1 polymer ?
#
loop_
_entity_poly.entity_id
_entity_poly.type
_entity_poly.pdbx_seq_one_letter_code
_entity_poly.pdbx_strand_id
1 'polypeptide(L)'
;MQEVETLTSHWTLYMNVGGFLVGLFSSTLLGAWSDSVGRRPLLVLASLGLLLQALVSVFVVQLQLHVGYFVLGRILCALLGDFGGLLAASFASVADVSSSRSRTFRMALLEASIGVAGMLASLLGGHWLRAQGYANPFWLALALLIAMTLYAAFCFGETLKEPKSTRLFTFRHHRSIVQLYVAPAPEKSRKHLALYSLAIFVVITVHFGAQDILTLYELSTPLCWDSKLIGYGSAAQHLPYLTSLLALKL
;
A
#
# COMPACT_ATOMS: atom_id res chain seq x y z
N MET A 1 2.64 -27.03 15.11
CA MET A 1 2.57 -26.18 13.90
C MET A 1 1.19 -25.59 13.72
N GLN A 2 0.12 -26.40 13.63
CA GLN A 2 -1.26 -25.93 13.42
C GLN A 2 -1.74 -24.82 14.38
N GLU A 3 -1.38 -24.88 15.67
CA GLU A 3 -1.76 -23.84 16.63
C GLU A 3 -1.07 -22.49 16.34
N VAL A 4 0.21 -22.52 15.97
CA VAL A 4 0.99 -21.31 15.61
C VAL A 4 0.50 -20.73 14.28
N GLU A 5 0.17 -21.60 13.31
CA GLU A 5 -0.42 -21.18 12.03
C GLU A 5 -1.79 -20.53 12.22
N THR A 6 -2.62 -21.09 13.10
CA THR A 6 -3.96 -20.57 13.42
C THR A 6 -3.86 -19.23 14.15
N LEU A 7 -2.97 -19.12 15.13
CA LEU A 7 -2.71 -17.87 15.85
C LEU A 7 -2.20 -16.78 14.90
N THR A 8 -1.26 -17.13 14.00
CA THR A 8 -0.73 -16.21 12.98
C THR A 8 -1.84 -15.73 12.06
N SER A 9 -2.70 -16.64 11.58
CA SER A 9 -3.84 -16.32 10.74
C SER A 9 -4.83 -15.38 11.44
N HIS A 10 -5.12 -15.58 12.72
CA HIS A 10 -5.97 -14.68 13.50
C HIS A 10 -5.36 -13.27 13.63
N TRP A 11 -4.07 -13.16 13.94
CA TRP A 11 -3.41 -11.86 14.02
C TRP A 11 -3.35 -11.15 12.68
N THR A 12 -3.07 -11.87 11.59
CA THR A 12 -3.14 -11.33 10.22
C THR A 12 -4.54 -10.81 9.91
N LEU A 13 -5.58 -11.57 10.27
CA LEU A 13 -6.96 -11.11 10.12
C LEU A 13 -7.22 -9.83 10.92
N TYR A 14 -6.80 -9.75 12.18
CA TYR A 14 -6.96 -8.54 12.99
C TYR A 14 -6.22 -7.34 12.41
N MET A 15 -5.00 -7.53 11.90
CA MET A 15 -4.24 -6.48 11.22
C MET A 15 -4.96 -6.00 9.96
N ASN A 16 -5.47 -6.93 9.14
CA ASN A 16 -6.15 -6.60 7.89
C ASN A 16 -7.49 -5.91 8.12
N VAL A 17 -8.33 -6.43 9.02
CA VAL A 17 -9.63 -5.83 9.36
C VAL A 17 -9.44 -4.47 10.01
N GLY A 18 -8.53 -4.36 10.99
CA GLY A 18 -8.23 -3.09 11.66
C GLY A 18 -7.68 -2.04 10.68
N GLY A 19 -6.70 -2.43 9.86
CA GLY A 19 -6.11 -1.58 8.84
C GLY A 19 -7.13 -1.14 7.78
N PHE A 20 -7.98 -2.05 7.31
CA PHE A 20 -9.01 -1.74 6.31
C PHE A 20 -10.07 -0.78 6.83
N LEU A 21 -10.63 -1.03 8.02
CA LEU A 21 -11.66 -0.18 8.62
C LEU A 21 -11.14 1.25 8.80
N VAL A 22 -9.95 1.39 9.36
CA VAL A 22 -9.29 2.69 9.57
C VAL A 22 -8.90 3.34 8.24
N GLY A 23 -8.40 2.54 7.30
CA GLY A 23 -8.03 2.93 5.95
C GLY A 23 -9.20 3.52 5.17
N LEU A 24 -10.40 2.97 5.31
CA LEU A 24 -11.60 3.45 4.62
C LEU A 24 -11.94 4.91 5.02
N PHE A 25 -11.84 5.23 6.31
CA PHE A 25 -12.08 6.60 6.79
C PHE A 25 -10.93 7.56 6.46
N SER A 26 -9.69 7.13 6.68
CA SER A 26 -8.51 7.98 6.48
C SER A 26 -8.23 8.26 5.00
N SER A 27 -8.31 7.27 4.13
CA SER A 27 -8.04 7.42 2.68
C SER A 27 -9.00 8.40 2.01
N THR A 28 -10.28 8.39 2.40
CA THR A 28 -11.27 9.34 1.87
C THR A 28 -11.02 10.77 2.34
N LEU A 29 -10.56 10.95 3.58
CA LEU A 29 -10.18 12.26 4.11
C LEU A 29 -8.89 12.78 3.45
N LEU A 30 -7.85 11.94 3.45
CA LEU A 30 -6.51 12.26 2.96
C LEU A 30 -6.47 12.45 1.44
N GLY A 31 -7.25 11.68 0.68
CA GLY A 31 -7.38 11.84 -0.76
C GLY A 31 -7.95 13.21 -1.13
N ALA A 32 -9.09 13.58 -0.54
CA ALA A 32 -9.72 14.87 -0.79
C ALA A 32 -8.87 16.05 -0.28
N TRP A 33 -8.18 15.87 0.85
CA TRP A 33 -7.24 16.86 1.36
C TRP A 33 -6.05 17.05 0.42
N SER A 34 -5.49 15.97 -0.13
CA SER A 34 -4.38 16.03 -1.09
C SER A 34 -4.75 16.77 -2.37
N ASP A 35 -5.97 16.62 -2.86
CA ASP A 35 -6.44 17.37 -4.03
C ASP A 35 -6.47 18.89 -3.79
N SER A 36 -6.56 19.34 -2.54
CA SER A 36 -6.66 20.76 -2.19
C SER A 36 -5.34 21.38 -1.79
N VAL A 37 -4.59 20.70 -0.91
CA VAL A 37 -3.36 21.24 -0.28
C VAL A 37 -2.12 20.90 -1.08
N GLY A 38 -2.14 19.82 -1.86
CA GLY A 38 -1.00 19.36 -2.65
C GLY A 38 -0.70 17.87 -2.49
N ARG A 39 0.17 17.37 -3.35
CA ARG A 39 0.59 15.96 -3.38
C ARG A 39 1.73 15.68 -2.40
N ARG A 40 2.62 16.64 -2.15
CA ARG A 40 3.76 16.48 -1.25
C ARG A 40 3.34 16.18 0.19
N PRO A 41 2.38 16.91 0.81
CA PRO A 41 2.00 16.64 2.20
C PRO A 41 1.39 15.26 2.39
N LEU A 42 0.63 14.76 1.40
CA LEU A 42 0.11 13.39 1.43
C LEU A 42 1.23 12.35 1.31
N LEU A 43 2.20 12.54 0.41
CA LEU A 43 3.37 11.66 0.31
C LEU A 43 4.15 11.59 1.62
N VAL A 44 4.37 12.74 2.26
CA VAL A 44 5.07 12.81 3.56
C VAL A 44 4.28 12.08 4.65
N LEU A 45 2.97 12.33 4.77
CA LEU A 45 2.12 11.64 5.77
C LEU A 45 2.10 10.14 5.54
N ALA A 46 1.88 9.68 4.31
CA ALA A 46 1.86 8.26 3.98
C ALA A 46 3.22 7.59 4.26
N SER A 47 4.32 8.25 3.90
CA SER A 47 5.67 7.76 4.21
C SER A 47 5.94 7.69 5.72
N LEU A 48 5.44 8.67 6.49
CA LEU A 48 5.55 8.69 7.95
C LEU A 48 4.73 7.55 8.58
N GLY A 49 3.54 7.24 8.02
CA GLY A 49 2.74 6.09 8.45
C GLY A 49 3.49 4.76 8.30
N LEU A 50 4.12 4.55 7.13
CA LEU A 50 4.95 3.37 6.87
C LEU A 50 6.18 3.34 7.78
N LEU A 51 6.83 4.49 8.00
CA LEU A 51 7.96 4.61 8.91
C LEU A 51 7.59 4.24 10.36
N LEU A 52 6.44 4.73 10.86
CA LEU A 52 5.94 4.40 12.19
C LEU A 52 5.61 2.91 12.32
N GLN A 53 5.01 2.31 11.29
CA GLN A 53 4.77 0.86 11.27
C GLN A 53 6.07 0.07 11.34
N ALA A 54 7.08 0.43 10.53
CA ALA A 54 8.38 -0.24 10.55
C ALA A 54 9.09 -0.07 11.90
N LEU A 55 9.00 1.11 12.51
CA LEU A 55 9.55 1.40 13.83
C LEU A 55 8.89 0.52 14.91
N VAL A 56 7.56 0.43 14.92
CA VAL A 56 6.83 -0.49 15.80
C VAL A 56 7.26 -1.93 15.57
N SER A 57 7.37 -2.36 14.32
CA SER A 57 7.82 -3.72 13.98
C SER A 57 9.23 -4.03 14.51
N VAL A 58 10.18 -3.10 14.38
CA VAL A 58 11.54 -3.23 14.94
C VAL A 58 11.48 -3.37 16.46
N PHE A 59 10.72 -2.54 17.15
CA PHE A 59 10.57 -2.64 18.61
C PHE A 59 9.95 -3.97 19.04
N VAL A 60 8.92 -4.44 18.34
CA VAL A 60 8.28 -5.73 18.65
C VAL A 60 9.28 -6.88 18.51
N VAL A 61 10.06 -6.87 17.43
CA VAL A 61 11.11 -7.87 17.18
C VAL A 61 12.22 -7.83 18.23
N GLN A 62 12.73 -6.64 18.57
CA GLN A 62 13.89 -6.51 19.44
C GLN A 62 13.58 -6.69 20.92
N LEU A 63 12.42 -6.24 21.36
CA LEU A 63 11.96 -6.38 22.74
C LEU A 63 11.11 -7.65 22.95
N GLN A 64 10.95 -8.47 21.90
CA GLN A 64 10.12 -9.68 21.90
C GLN A 64 8.72 -9.42 22.47
N LEU A 65 8.12 -8.29 22.06
CA LEU A 65 6.80 -7.87 22.54
C LEU A 65 5.69 -8.74 21.94
N HIS A 66 4.52 -8.68 22.55
CA HIS A 66 3.35 -9.40 22.10
C HIS A 66 2.95 -9.00 20.66
N VAL A 67 2.58 -9.98 19.83
CA VAL A 67 2.23 -9.81 18.39
C VAL A 67 1.13 -8.76 18.17
N GLY A 68 0.26 -8.54 19.16
CA GLY A 68 -0.78 -7.50 19.11
C GLY A 68 -0.28 -6.08 18.85
N TYR A 69 0.99 -5.75 19.16
CA TYR A 69 1.55 -4.44 18.82
C TYR A 69 1.71 -4.22 17.31
N PHE A 70 1.78 -5.27 16.48
CA PHE A 70 1.74 -5.11 15.03
C PHE A 70 0.40 -4.55 14.55
N VAL A 71 -0.71 -4.88 15.23
CA VAL A 71 -2.04 -4.30 14.95
C VAL A 71 -2.02 -2.79 15.20
N LEU A 72 -1.38 -2.35 16.28
CA LEU A 72 -1.22 -0.92 16.57
C LEU A 72 -0.41 -0.22 15.47
N GLY A 73 0.72 -0.79 15.06
CA GLY A 73 1.52 -0.26 13.95
C GLY A 73 0.72 -0.16 12.65
N ARG A 74 -0.10 -1.19 12.35
CA ARG A 74 -0.97 -1.24 11.18
C ARG A 74 -2.05 -0.16 11.20
N ILE A 75 -2.69 0.06 12.35
CA ILE A 75 -3.71 1.10 12.56
C ILE A 75 -3.10 2.50 12.38
N LEU A 76 -1.93 2.76 12.99
CA LEU A 76 -1.24 4.04 12.85
C LEU A 76 -0.87 4.32 11.39
N CYS A 77 -0.36 3.32 10.68
CA CYS A 77 -0.06 3.42 9.26
C CYS A 77 -1.32 3.73 8.43
N ALA A 78 -2.41 3.01 8.71
CA ALA A 78 -3.69 3.22 8.05
C ALA A 78 -4.21 4.65 8.24
N LEU A 79 -4.15 5.20 9.46
CA LEU A 79 -4.58 6.58 9.74
C LEU A 79 -3.85 7.64 8.92
N LEU A 80 -2.57 7.38 8.59
CA LEU A 80 -1.68 8.30 7.88
C LEU A 80 -1.72 8.12 6.35
N GLY A 81 -2.55 7.20 5.85
CA GLY A 81 -2.80 6.98 4.42
C GLY A 81 -2.28 5.66 3.88
N ASP A 82 -1.41 4.97 4.62
CA ASP A 82 -0.83 3.68 4.25
C ASP A 82 -0.11 3.68 2.87
N PHE A 83 0.27 2.51 2.40
CA PHE A 83 0.81 2.30 1.07
C PHE A 83 -0.15 2.79 -0.04
N GLY A 84 -1.47 2.68 0.16
CA GLY A 84 -2.46 3.17 -0.80
C GLY A 84 -2.38 4.68 -1.04
N GLY A 85 -2.23 5.47 0.02
CA GLY A 85 -2.05 6.93 -0.06
C GLY A 85 -0.73 7.31 -0.74
N LEU A 86 0.35 6.55 -0.46
CA LEU A 86 1.64 6.74 -1.12
C LEU A 86 1.53 6.52 -2.64
N LEU A 87 0.89 5.42 -3.06
CA LEU A 87 0.64 5.13 -4.48
C LEU A 87 -0.23 6.21 -5.12
N ALA A 88 -1.36 6.55 -4.49
CA ALA A 88 -2.28 7.56 -5.01
C ALA A 88 -1.58 8.90 -5.25
N ALA A 89 -0.81 9.38 -4.27
CA ALA A 89 -0.08 10.62 -4.39
C ALA A 89 1.06 10.54 -5.43
N SER A 90 1.72 9.40 -5.56
CA SER A 90 2.78 9.18 -6.56
C SER A 90 2.22 9.20 -8.00
N PHE A 91 1.15 8.44 -8.26
CA PHE A 91 0.50 8.41 -9.57
C PHE A 91 -0.12 9.77 -9.93
N ALA A 92 -0.72 10.46 -8.97
CA ALA A 92 -1.23 11.81 -9.17
C ALA A 92 -0.10 12.80 -9.49
N SER A 93 1.02 12.74 -8.76
CA SER A 93 2.19 13.59 -9.04
C SER A 93 2.75 13.35 -10.45
N VAL A 94 2.82 12.10 -10.89
CA VAL A 94 3.22 11.76 -12.26
C VAL A 94 2.20 12.30 -13.26
N ALA A 95 0.90 12.18 -12.99
CA ALA A 95 -0.14 12.72 -13.86
C ALA A 95 -0.04 14.24 -14.02
N ASP A 96 0.23 14.97 -12.93
CA ASP A 96 0.31 16.43 -12.88
C ASP A 96 1.49 17.00 -13.69
N VAL A 97 2.63 16.29 -13.69
CA VAL A 97 3.88 16.72 -14.37
C VAL A 97 3.95 16.21 -15.82
N SER A 98 3.04 15.34 -16.25
CA SER A 98 3.10 14.69 -17.56
C SER A 98 2.19 15.31 -18.60
N SER A 99 2.67 15.34 -19.85
CA SER A 99 1.85 15.70 -21.00
C SER A 99 0.94 14.53 -21.40
N SER A 100 -0.18 14.81 -22.08
CA SER A 100 -1.15 13.78 -22.52
C SER A 100 -0.50 12.59 -23.24
N ARG A 101 0.52 12.85 -24.08
CA ARG A 101 1.26 11.83 -24.82
C ARG A 101 2.25 11.02 -23.98
N SER A 102 2.83 11.60 -22.93
CA SER A 102 3.85 10.95 -22.10
C SER A 102 3.31 10.35 -20.80
N ARG A 103 2.07 10.68 -20.43
CA ARG A 103 1.44 10.25 -19.16
C ARG A 103 1.38 8.74 -19.04
N THR A 104 0.90 8.04 -20.06
CA THR A 104 0.79 6.58 -20.04
C THR A 104 2.15 5.91 -19.89
N PHE A 105 3.16 6.39 -20.62
CA PHE A 105 4.53 5.85 -20.53
C PHE A 105 5.15 6.06 -19.15
N ARG A 106 4.99 7.26 -18.56
CA ARG A 106 5.52 7.57 -17.23
C ARG A 106 4.80 6.79 -16.12
N MET A 107 3.49 6.57 -16.24
CA MET A 107 2.74 5.71 -15.32
C MET A 107 3.21 4.25 -15.41
N ALA A 108 3.38 3.72 -16.63
CA ALA A 108 3.89 2.37 -16.83
C ALA A 108 5.33 2.20 -16.31
N LEU A 109 6.18 3.22 -16.44
CA LEU A 109 7.52 3.20 -15.87
C LEU A 109 7.47 3.15 -14.33
N LEU A 110 6.56 3.90 -13.70
CA LEU A 110 6.33 3.84 -12.26
C LEU A 110 5.86 2.44 -11.83
N GLU A 111 4.88 1.86 -12.52
CA GLU A 111 4.41 0.48 -12.25
C GLU A 111 5.54 -0.56 -12.40
N ALA A 112 6.32 -0.46 -13.47
CA ALA A 112 7.45 -1.36 -13.70
C ALA A 112 8.49 -1.24 -12.57
N SER A 113 8.75 -0.03 -12.07
CA SER A 113 9.68 0.17 -10.94
C SER A 113 9.20 -0.51 -9.65
N ILE A 114 7.88 -0.50 -9.39
CA ILE A 114 7.27 -1.21 -8.26
C ILE A 114 7.44 -2.73 -8.45
N GLY A 115 7.19 -3.23 -9.66
CA GLY A 115 7.38 -4.64 -10.00
C GLY A 115 8.83 -5.12 -9.83
N VAL A 116 9.80 -4.37 -10.34
CA VAL A 116 11.24 -4.68 -10.18
C VAL A 116 11.63 -4.67 -8.70
N ALA A 117 11.19 -3.66 -7.94
CA ALA A 117 11.49 -3.57 -6.52
C ALA A 117 10.90 -4.76 -5.73
N GLY A 118 9.64 -5.13 -6.00
CA GLY A 118 8.99 -6.30 -5.40
C GLY A 118 9.72 -7.60 -5.74
N MET A 119 10.07 -7.79 -7.02
CA MET A 119 10.82 -8.97 -7.47
C MET A 119 12.19 -9.08 -6.77
N LEU A 120 12.95 -7.99 -6.71
CA LEU A 120 14.24 -7.97 -6.00
C LEU A 120 14.07 -8.23 -4.50
N ALA A 121 13.05 -7.64 -3.88
CA ALA A 121 12.75 -7.85 -2.47
C ALA A 121 12.41 -9.32 -2.17
N SER A 122 11.58 -9.97 -2.98
CA SER A 122 11.22 -11.39 -2.80
C SER A 122 12.40 -12.34 -3.00
N LEU A 123 13.24 -12.10 -4.01
CA LEU A 123 14.43 -12.92 -4.28
C LEU A 123 15.49 -12.80 -3.19
N LEU A 124 15.79 -11.56 -2.78
CA LEU A 124 16.81 -11.28 -1.77
C LEU A 124 16.31 -11.62 -0.37
N GLY A 125 15.04 -11.36 -0.07
CA GLY A 125 14.43 -11.56 1.24
C GLY A 125 14.52 -13.01 1.73
N GLY A 126 14.20 -13.98 0.87
CA GLY A 126 14.29 -15.41 1.23
C GLY A 126 15.72 -15.85 1.54
N HIS A 127 16.69 -15.40 0.74
CA HIS A 127 18.11 -15.70 0.96
C HIS A 127 18.66 -15.04 2.22
N TRP A 128 18.29 -13.78 2.46
CA TRP A 128 18.73 -13.00 3.60
C TRP A 128 18.19 -13.58 4.91
N LEU A 129 16.90 -13.92 4.93
CA LEU A 129 16.24 -14.47 6.12
C LEU A 129 16.92 -15.75 6.61
N ARG A 130 17.35 -16.62 5.70
CA ARG A 130 18.07 -17.86 6.03
C ARG A 130 19.50 -17.60 6.54
N ALA A 131 20.18 -16.61 5.98
CA ALA A 131 21.59 -16.36 6.28
C ALA A 131 21.82 -15.53 7.54
N GLN A 132 20.97 -14.52 7.80
CA GLN A 132 21.18 -13.53 8.87
C GLN A 132 19.98 -13.37 9.82
N GLY A 133 18.93 -14.18 9.65
CA GLY A 133 17.71 -14.09 10.46
C GLY A 133 16.81 -12.90 10.09
N TYR A 134 15.80 -12.66 10.93
CA TYR A 134 14.70 -11.74 10.63
C TYR A 134 14.97 -10.29 11.05
N ALA A 135 15.87 -10.03 12.00
CA ALA A 135 16.08 -8.68 12.56
C ALA A 135 16.71 -7.69 11.58
N ASN A 136 17.72 -8.11 10.80
CA ASN A 136 18.45 -7.22 9.89
C ASN A 136 17.56 -6.63 8.77
N PRO A 137 16.67 -7.40 8.11
CA PRO A 137 15.71 -6.85 7.15
C PRO A 137 14.83 -5.73 7.71
N PHE A 138 14.37 -5.82 8.96
CA PHE A 138 13.55 -4.77 9.58
C PHE A 138 14.34 -3.46 9.77
N TRP A 139 15.62 -3.54 10.16
CA TRP A 139 16.48 -2.36 10.26
C TRP A 139 16.77 -1.72 8.92
N LEU A 140 17.01 -2.52 7.88
CA LEU A 140 17.20 -2.03 6.52
C LEU A 140 15.93 -1.32 6.02
N ALA A 141 14.76 -1.93 6.22
CA ALA A 141 13.47 -1.34 5.87
C ALA A 141 13.25 -0.01 6.61
N LEU A 142 13.56 0.05 7.90
CA LEU A 142 13.47 1.27 8.69
C LEU A 142 14.39 2.38 8.12
N ALA A 143 15.65 2.07 7.84
CA ALA A 143 16.61 3.03 7.28
C ALA A 143 16.15 3.57 5.92
N LEU A 144 15.66 2.70 5.04
CA LEU A 144 15.13 3.08 3.73
C LEU A 144 13.87 3.96 3.86
N LEU A 145 12.97 3.65 4.79
CA LEU A 145 11.78 4.45 5.05
C LEU A 145 12.13 5.82 5.63
N ILE A 146 13.12 5.91 6.52
CA ILE A 146 13.64 7.20 7.00
C ILE A 146 14.16 8.03 5.83
N ALA A 147 15.00 7.44 4.97
CA ALA A 147 15.53 8.13 3.79
C ALA A 147 14.40 8.57 2.84
N MET A 148 13.39 7.72 2.61
CA MET A 148 12.22 8.04 1.79
C MET A 148 11.40 9.19 2.38
N THR A 149 11.12 9.17 3.68
CA THR A 149 10.38 10.23 4.36
C THR A 149 11.14 11.54 4.35
N LEU A 150 12.46 11.53 4.58
CA LEU A 150 13.30 12.72 4.48
C LEU A 150 13.32 13.27 3.04
N TYR A 151 13.44 12.40 2.04
CA TYR A 151 13.39 12.79 0.63
C TYR A 151 12.04 13.42 0.27
N ALA A 152 10.93 12.80 0.67
CA ALA A 152 9.58 13.35 0.48
C ALA A 152 9.41 14.69 1.20
N ALA A 153 9.98 14.83 2.40
CA ALA A 153 9.85 16.00 3.24
C ALA A 153 10.70 17.18 2.75
N PHE A 154 11.90 16.96 2.21
CA PHE A 154 12.84 18.04 1.89
C PHE A 154 13.06 18.24 0.38
N CYS A 155 13.12 17.16 -0.40
CA CYS A 155 13.52 17.21 -1.81
C CYS A 155 12.33 17.20 -2.76
N PHE A 156 11.21 16.59 -2.37
CA PHE A 156 10.05 16.48 -3.25
C PHE A 156 9.34 17.83 -3.41
N GLY A 157 9.31 18.34 -4.64
CA GLY A 157 8.60 19.58 -5.00
C GLY A 157 7.09 19.39 -5.04
N GLU A 158 6.34 20.44 -4.76
CA GLU A 158 4.88 20.40 -4.92
C GLU A 158 4.52 20.40 -6.41
N THR A 159 3.68 19.45 -6.83
CA THR A 159 3.26 19.30 -8.25
C THR A 159 1.98 20.08 -8.56
N LEU A 160 1.22 20.46 -7.53
CA LEU A 160 -0.05 21.15 -7.70
C LEU A 160 0.18 22.64 -7.98
N LYS A 161 -0.34 23.13 -9.12
CA LYS A 161 -0.11 24.49 -9.63
C LYS A 161 -0.74 25.59 -8.76
N GLU A 162 -1.86 25.31 -8.09
CA GLU A 162 -2.60 26.28 -7.28
C GLU A 162 -3.06 25.65 -5.95
N PRO A 163 -2.18 25.55 -4.94
CA PRO A 163 -2.56 25.00 -3.64
C PRO A 163 -3.57 25.91 -2.94
N LYS A 164 -4.70 25.36 -2.52
CA LYS A 164 -5.68 26.06 -1.70
C LYS A 164 -5.43 25.73 -0.23
N SER A 165 -5.37 26.75 0.62
CA SER A 165 -5.29 26.55 2.07
C SER A 165 -6.62 25.97 2.57
N THR A 166 -6.67 24.66 2.79
CA THR A 166 -7.82 23.97 3.38
C THR A 166 -7.40 23.19 4.62
N ARG A 167 -8.33 23.03 5.57
CA ARG A 167 -8.09 22.28 6.80
C ARG A 167 -8.19 20.77 6.52
N LEU A 168 -7.27 19.99 7.09
CA LEU A 168 -7.24 18.51 7.06
C LEU A 168 -8.60 17.88 7.35
N PHE A 169 -9.34 18.42 8.33
CA PHE A 169 -10.65 17.94 8.73
C PHE A 169 -11.78 18.77 8.11
N THR A 170 -11.96 18.65 6.79
CA THR A 170 -13.12 19.24 6.12
C THR A 170 -14.10 18.13 5.73
N PHE A 171 -15.09 17.87 6.59
CA PHE A 171 -16.18 16.89 6.37
C PHE A 171 -17.03 17.15 5.11
N ARG A 172 -16.85 18.31 4.47
CA ARG A 172 -17.51 18.66 3.20
C ARG A 172 -17.22 17.62 2.11
N HIS A 173 -16.03 17.04 2.08
CA HIS A 173 -15.66 16.07 1.06
C HIS A 173 -16.29 14.69 1.28
N HIS A 174 -16.41 14.23 2.53
CA HIS A 174 -17.22 13.03 2.85
C HIS A 174 -18.68 13.25 2.44
N ARG A 175 -19.22 14.45 2.68
CA ARG A 175 -20.57 14.80 2.23
C ARG A 175 -20.68 14.79 0.70
N SER A 176 -19.67 15.22 -0.04
CA SER A 176 -19.64 15.16 -1.51
C SER A 176 -19.55 13.72 -2.05
N ILE A 177 -18.76 12.85 -1.42
CA ILE A 177 -18.70 11.42 -1.79
C ILE A 177 -20.06 10.76 -1.51
N VAL A 178 -20.62 10.96 -0.31
CA VAL A 178 -21.96 10.46 0.03
C VAL A 178 -23.01 11.04 -0.92
N GLN A 179 -22.92 12.33 -1.27
CA GLN A 179 -23.77 12.95 -2.28
C GLN A 179 -23.55 12.34 -3.68
N LEU A 180 -22.37 11.85 -4.04
CA LEU A 180 -22.20 11.16 -5.32
C LEU A 180 -23.07 9.88 -5.40
N TYR A 181 -23.20 9.18 -4.27
CA TYR A 181 -24.05 8.00 -4.16
C TYR A 181 -25.53 8.33 -3.87
N VAL A 182 -25.84 9.47 -3.25
CA VAL A 182 -27.17 9.84 -2.75
C VAL A 182 -27.88 10.93 -3.57
N ALA A 183 -27.16 11.89 -4.16
CA ALA A 183 -27.71 13.07 -4.83
C ALA A 183 -28.37 12.74 -6.18
N PRO A 184 -29.52 13.36 -6.53
CA PRO A 184 -30.37 13.03 -7.68
C PRO A 184 -29.55 13.00 -8.99
N ALA A 185 -29.32 11.79 -9.49
CA ALA A 185 -28.62 11.48 -10.73
C ALA A 185 -29.45 10.42 -11.47
N PRO A 186 -29.39 10.34 -12.81
CA PRO A 186 -30.17 9.36 -13.56
C PRO A 186 -29.94 7.95 -12.99
N GLU A 187 -31.03 7.25 -12.65
CA GLU A 187 -31.04 6.00 -11.88
C GLU A 187 -30.11 4.91 -12.46
N LYS A 188 -29.97 4.89 -13.80
CA LYS A 188 -29.06 3.99 -14.52
C LYS A 188 -27.58 4.28 -14.24
N SER A 189 -27.18 5.53 -14.03
CA SER A 189 -25.78 5.89 -13.75
C SER A 189 -25.34 5.45 -12.34
N ARG A 190 -26.24 5.53 -11.36
CA ARG A 190 -25.95 5.14 -9.97
C ARG A 190 -25.77 3.64 -9.79
N LYS A 191 -26.65 2.83 -10.39
CA LYS A 191 -26.57 1.37 -10.30
C LYS A 191 -25.27 0.86 -10.92
N HIS A 192 -24.83 1.42 -12.05
CA HIS A 192 -23.54 1.08 -12.64
C HIS A 192 -22.37 1.54 -11.77
N LEU A 193 -22.37 2.77 -11.24
CA LEU A 193 -21.29 3.25 -10.39
C LEU A 193 -21.16 2.46 -9.09
N ALA A 194 -22.28 2.13 -8.43
CA ALA A 194 -22.30 1.26 -7.26
C ALA A 194 -21.84 -0.16 -7.60
N LEU A 195 -22.28 -0.72 -8.73
CA LEU A 195 -21.88 -2.04 -9.20
C LEU A 195 -20.38 -2.09 -9.52
N TYR A 196 -19.83 -1.10 -10.22
CA TYR A 196 -18.39 -1.02 -10.51
C TYR A 196 -17.57 -0.83 -9.24
N SER A 197 -18.03 0.01 -8.31
CA SER A 197 -17.37 0.19 -7.00
C SER A 197 -17.34 -1.13 -6.22
N LEU A 198 -18.45 -1.86 -6.20
CA LEU A 198 -18.56 -3.16 -5.55
C LEU A 198 -17.68 -4.21 -6.24
N ALA A 199 -17.68 -4.25 -7.57
CA ALA A 199 -16.84 -5.18 -8.34
C ALA A 199 -15.35 -4.95 -8.07
N ILE A 200 -14.91 -3.69 -8.11
CA ILE A 200 -13.52 -3.31 -7.80
C ILE A 200 -13.18 -3.69 -6.36
N PHE A 201 -14.08 -3.42 -5.41
CA PHE A 201 -13.89 -3.77 -4.01
C PHE A 201 -13.72 -5.29 -3.81
N VAL A 202 -14.56 -6.11 -4.45
CA VAL A 202 -14.47 -7.58 -4.38
C VAL A 202 -13.16 -8.07 -5.00
N VAL A 203 -12.80 -7.58 -6.19
CA VAL A 203 -11.56 -7.98 -6.88
C VAL A 203 -10.33 -7.64 -6.04
N ILE A 204 -10.25 -6.44 -5.48
CA ILE A 204 -9.13 -6.01 -4.64
C ILE A 204 -9.07 -6.85 -3.36
N THR A 205 -10.21 -7.06 -2.69
CA THR A 205 -10.27 -7.85 -1.45
C THR A 205 -9.81 -9.29 -1.68
N VAL A 206 -10.26 -9.91 -2.77
CA VAL A 206 -9.85 -11.28 -3.13
C VAL A 206 -8.36 -11.31 -3.49
N HIS A 207 -7.86 -10.32 -4.24
CA HIS A 207 -6.46 -10.27 -4.63
C HIS A 207 -5.53 -10.17 -3.41
N PHE A 208 -5.73 -9.17 -2.55
CA PHE A 208 -4.91 -9.00 -1.35
C PHE A 208 -5.09 -10.15 -0.35
N GLY A 209 -6.33 -10.61 -0.13
CA GLY A 209 -6.60 -11.72 0.77
C GLY A 209 -5.96 -13.04 0.30
N ALA A 210 -5.93 -13.29 -1.01
CA ALA A 210 -5.24 -14.45 -1.56
C ALA A 210 -3.72 -14.35 -1.36
N GLN A 211 -3.13 -13.17 -1.57
CA GLN A 211 -1.69 -12.95 -1.40
C GLN A 211 -1.24 -13.19 0.05
N ASP A 212 -1.98 -12.70 1.05
CA ASP A 212 -1.63 -12.88 2.46
C ASP A 212 -1.66 -14.34 2.92
N ILE A 213 -2.58 -15.12 2.35
CA ILE A 213 -2.82 -16.51 2.75
C ILE A 213 -1.92 -17.48 1.94
N LEU A 214 -1.50 -17.09 0.74
CA LEU A 214 -0.67 -17.92 -0.13
C LEU A 214 0.64 -18.33 0.53
N THR A 215 1.35 -17.39 1.18
CA THR A 215 2.61 -17.69 1.85
C THR A 215 2.43 -18.70 2.99
N LEU A 216 1.30 -18.64 3.72
CA LEU A 216 0.97 -19.63 4.75
C LEU A 216 0.72 -21.00 4.12
N TYR A 217 -0.03 -21.08 3.02
CA TYR A 217 -0.27 -22.35 2.32
C TYR A 217 1.00 -22.97 1.71
N GLU A 218 1.91 -22.15 1.19
CA GLU A 218 3.18 -22.62 0.65
C GLU A 218 4.08 -23.19 1.74
N LEU A 219 4.06 -22.61 2.95
CA LEU A 219 4.77 -23.12 4.12
C LEU A 219 4.13 -24.40 4.70
N SER A 220 2.79 -24.51 4.67
CA SER A 220 2.06 -25.63 5.25
C SER A 220 2.08 -26.89 4.37
N THR A 221 1.73 -28.05 4.96
CA THR A 221 1.54 -29.30 4.22
C THR A 221 0.37 -29.19 3.24
N PRO A 222 0.47 -29.65 1.98
CA PRO A 222 1.45 -30.62 1.44
C PRO A 222 2.66 -30.01 0.71
N LEU A 223 2.74 -28.69 0.50
CA LEU A 223 3.79 -28.09 -0.33
C LEU A 223 5.13 -27.99 0.41
N CYS A 224 5.12 -27.60 1.69
CA CYS A 224 6.31 -27.48 2.54
C CYS A 224 7.47 -26.75 1.84
N TRP A 225 7.16 -25.67 1.13
CA TRP A 225 8.16 -24.91 0.38
C TRP A 225 9.12 -24.21 1.33
N ASP A 226 10.41 -24.29 1.00
CA ASP A 226 11.43 -23.52 1.68
C ASP A 226 11.31 -22.03 1.28
N SER A 227 11.78 -21.16 2.16
CA SER A 227 11.91 -19.70 1.97
C SER A 227 12.39 -19.26 0.58
N LYS A 228 13.25 -20.05 -0.07
CA LYS A 228 13.74 -19.80 -1.44
C LYS A 228 12.68 -20.00 -2.52
N LEU A 229 11.91 -21.10 -2.43
CA LEU A 229 10.85 -21.43 -3.41
C LEU A 229 9.71 -20.42 -3.32
N ILE A 230 9.34 -20.03 -2.10
CA ILE A 230 8.39 -18.94 -1.82
C ILE A 230 8.89 -17.63 -2.45
N GLY A 231 10.17 -17.31 -2.27
CA GLY A 231 10.80 -16.13 -2.88
C GLY A 231 10.72 -16.14 -4.42
N TYR A 232 10.98 -17.30 -5.06
CA TYR A 232 10.85 -17.44 -6.51
C TYR A 232 9.39 -17.35 -7.00
N GLY A 233 8.45 -17.96 -6.28
CA GLY A 233 7.02 -17.89 -6.58
C GLY A 233 6.50 -16.45 -6.51
N SER A 234 6.82 -15.75 -5.43
CA SER A 234 6.47 -14.33 -5.24
C SER A 234 7.15 -13.44 -6.30
N ALA A 235 8.41 -13.70 -6.66
CA ALA A 235 9.08 -12.98 -7.74
C ALA A 235 8.36 -13.13 -9.08
N ALA A 236 7.86 -14.34 -9.40
CA ALA A 236 7.09 -14.58 -10.61
C ALA A 236 5.76 -13.81 -10.64
N GLN A 237 5.12 -13.58 -9.49
CA GLN A 237 3.89 -12.78 -9.39
C GLN A 237 4.11 -11.30 -9.73
N HIS A 238 5.34 -10.81 -9.69
CA HIS A 238 5.68 -9.44 -10.07
C HIS A 238 5.99 -9.27 -11.56
N LEU A 239 6.15 -10.37 -12.34
CA LEU A 239 6.39 -10.31 -13.78
C LEU A 239 5.32 -9.55 -14.59
N PRO A 240 4.01 -9.61 -14.27
CA PRO A 240 2.99 -8.87 -14.99
C PRO A 240 3.23 -7.35 -15.01
N TYR A 241 3.81 -6.78 -13.95
CA TYR A 241 4.18 -5.35 -13.89
C TYR A 241 5.22 -4.95 -14.95
N LEU A 242 6.03 -5.90 -15.44
CA LEU A 242 7.00 -5.66 -16.51
C LEU A 242 6.36 -5.76 -17.89
N THR A 243 5.35 -6.63 -18.03
CA THR A 243 4.65 -6.83 -19.30
C THR A 243 3.85 -5.60 -19.73
N SER A 244 3.34 -4.79 -18.78
CA SER A 244 2.64 -3.54 -19.08
C SER A 244 3.53 -2.52 -19.80
N LEU A 245 4.82 -2.45 -19.45
CA LEU A 245 5.79 -1.57 -20.10
C LEU A 245 6.14 -2.03 -21.52
N LEU A 246 6.24 -3.35 -21.73
CA LEU A 246 6.54 -3.94 -23.04
C LEU A 246 5.36 -3.79 -23.99
N ALA A 247 4.13 -3.99 -23.52
CA ALA A 247 2.90 -3.86 -24.31
C ALA A 247 2.67 -2.44 -24.85
N LEU A 248 3.20 -1.41 -24.20
CA LEU A 248 3.09 -0.01 -24.65
C LEU A 248 4.13 0.39 -25.72
N LYS A 249 5.16 -0.43 -25.94
CA LYS A 249 6.17 -0.21 -26.99
C LYS A 249 5.87 -0.96 -28.29
N LEU A 250 4.98 -1.95 -28.25
CA LEU A 250 4.44 -2.69 -29.40
C LEU A 250 3.26 -1.93 -30.01
#